data_AF-A0A971ZCV1-F1
#
_entry.id   AF-A0A971ZCV1-F1
#
_cell.length_a   1.000
_cell.length_b   1.000
_cell.length_c   1.000
_cell.angle_alpha   90.00
_cell.angle_beta   90.00
_cell.angle_gamma   90.00
#
_symmetry.space_group_name_H-M   'P 1'
#
loop_
_entity.id
_entity.type
_entity.pdbx_description
1 polymer ?
#
loop_
_entity_poly.entity_id
_entity_poly.type
_entity_poly.pdbx_seq_one_letter_code
_entity_poly.pdbx_strand_id
1 'polypeptide(L)'
;HIGDWAIVGGGTAAHQFIRIGAHSMTGGMSAIRQDIPPYVLGAGQPYRPAGINSEGLKRRGYTPGQISAIKEAYKMIYMRHMSIEEALVEIKNYQKNHPDVSSVLDPFLVFFQDTSRGIGR
;
A
#
# COMPACT_ATOMS: atom_id res chain seq x y z
N HIS A 1 3.06 5.35 13.10
CA HIS A 1 4.29 5.31 12.27
C HIS A 1 3.95 5.85 10.88
N ILE A 2 4.79 6.71 10.30
CA ILE A 2 4.63 7.23 8.93
C ILE A 2 5.89 6.85 8.15
N GLY A 3 5.73 6.05 7.10
CA GLY A 3 6.83 5.58 6.27
C GLY A 3 7.32 6.64 5.29
N ASP A 4 8.52 6.42 4.76
CA ASP A 4 9.17 7.32 3.84
C ASP A 4 8.25 7.69 2.67
N TRP A 5 8.28 8.96 2.29
CA TRP A 5 7.58 9.46 1.11
C TRP A 5 6.06 9.36 1.14
N ALA A 6 5.46 8.93 2.26
CA ALA A 6 4.03 8.98 2.46
C ALA A 6 3.55 10.45 2.46
N ILE A 7 2.37 10.67 1.88
CA ILE A 7 1.74 11.99 1.81
C ILE A 7 0.46 11.97 2.63
N VAL A 8 0.39 12.84 3.64
CA VAL A 8 -0.80 13.01 4.48
C VAL A 8 -1.54 14.27 4.07
N GLY A 9 -2.76 14.12 3.53
CA GLY A 9 -3.59 15.25 3.13
C GLY A 9 -3.99 16.13 4.32
N GLY A 10 -4.16 17.43 4.09
CA GLY A 10 -4.56 18.37 5.14
C GLY A 10 -5.89 18.00 5.80
N GLY A 11 -5.97 18.16 7.12
CA GLY A 11 -7.16 17.79 7.91
C GLY A 11 -7.34 16.28 8.10
N THR A 12 -6.37 15.44 7.71
CA THR A 12 -6.43 14.00 7.96
C THR A 12 -6.20 13.69 9.45
N ALA A 13 -7.08 12.88 10.02
CA ALA A 13 -6.94 12.33 11.36
C ALA A 13 -6.46 10.88 11.29
N ALA A 14 -5.41 10.55 12.04
CA ALA A 14 -4.87 9.20 12.16
C ALA A 14 -5.12 8.68 13.58
N HIS A 15 -5.76 7.52 13.68
CA HIS A 15 -5.95 6.86 14.97
C HIS A 15 -4.60 6.36 15.54
N GLN A 16 -4.48 6.31 16.86
CA GLN A 16 -3.27 5.81 17.52
C GLN A 16 -2.89 4.40 17.06
N PHE A 17 -1.58 4.13 17.05
CA PHE A 17 -0.93 2.86 16.71
C PHE A 17 -1.04 2.39 15.26
N ILE A 18 -1.65 3.17 14.37
CA ILE A 18 -1.65 2.82 12.95
C ILE A 18 -0.28 3.04 12.29
N ARG A 19 -0.08 2.33 11.18
CA ARG A 19 1.06 2.47 10.28
C ARG A 19 0.58 3.01 8.94
N ILE A 20 1.18 4.10 8.49
CA ILE A 20 1.01 4.63 7.13
C ILE A 20 2.26 4.24 6.34
N GLY A 21 2.11 3.33 5.38
CA GLY A 21 3.21 2.72 4.63
C GLY A 21 3.91 3.67 3.67
N ALA A 22 5.14 3.33 3.29
CA ALA A 22 5.97 4.16 2.41
C ALA A 22 5.26 4.46 1.07
N HIS A 23 5.44 5.66 0.54
CA HIS A 23 4.83 6.15 -0.71
C HIS A 23 3.29 6.13 -0.77
N SER A 24 2.60 5.76 0.30
CA SER A 24 1.15 5.87 0.37
C SER A 24 0.71 7.33 0.31
N MET A 25 -0.55 7.58 -0.03
CA MET A 25 -1.10 8.91 -0.07
C MET A 25 -2.53 8.92 0.43
N THR A 26 -2.82 9.85 1.34
CA THR A 26 -4.17 10.12 1.82
C THR A 26 -4.70 11.42 1.20
N GLY A 27 -5.96 11.41 0.76
CA GLY A 27 -6.68 12.65 0.44
C GLY A 27 -6.89 13.50 1.68
N GLY A 28 -7.19 14.80 1.50
CA GLY A 28 -7.53 15.69 2.60
C GLY A 28 -8.80 15.24 3.34
N MET A 29 -8.97 15.71 4.57
CA MET A 29 -10.13 15.43 5.43
C MET A 29 -10.43 13.93 5.61
N SER A 30 -9.39 13.09 5.56
CA SER A 30 -9.54 11.64 5.73
C SER A 30 -9.50 11.23 7.20
N ALA A 31 -10.10 10.09 7.54
CA ALA A 31 -10.01 9.53 8.88
C ALA A 31 -9.53 8.07 8.82
N ILE A 32 -8.29 7.88 9.26
CA ILE A 32 -7.59 6.61 9.17
C ILE A 32 -7.69 5.87 10.51
N ARG A 33 -8.37 4.72 10.53
CA ARG A 33 -8.56 3.90 11.74
C ARG A 33 -7.75 2.59 11.76
N GLN A 34 -7.16 2.25 10.62
CA GLN A 34 -6.45 1.00 10.34
C GLN A 34 -5.16 1.31 9.56
N ASP A 35 -4.28 0.32 9.45
CA ASP A 35 -3.01 0.46 8.74
C ASP A 35 -3.25 0.72 7.24
N ILE A 36 -2.39 1.55 6.63
CA ILE A 36 -2.36 1.80 5.18
C ILE A 36 -1.09 1.14 4.62
N PRO A 37 -1.21 0.10 3.77
CA PRO A 37 -0.05 -0.52 3.14
C PRO A 37 0.77 0.45 2.29
N PRO A 38 2.04 0.12 1.99
CA PRO A 38 2.86 0.91 1.09
C PRO A 38 2.18 1.13 -0.25
N TYR A 39 2.49 2.26 -0.89
CA TYR A 39 2.01 2.66 -2.21
C TYR A 39 0.50 2.93 -2.31
N VAL A 40 -0.32 2.58 -1.31
CA VAL A 40 -1.77 2.72 -1.39
C VAL A 40 -2.18 4.19 -1.43
N LEU A 41 -3.08 4.51 -2.35
CA LEU A 41 -3.78 5.77 -2.42
C LEU A 41 -5.18 5.57 -1.85
N GLY A 42 -5.66 6.48 -1.02
CA GLY A 42 -7.04 6.45 -0.52
C GLY A 42 -7.48 7.76 0.09
N ALA A 43 -8.76 7.87 0.43
CA ALA A 43 -9.31 9.07 1.06
C ALA A 43 -10.63 8.79 1.79
N GLY A 44 -11.09 9.77 2.57
CA GLY A 44 -12.46 9.85 3.09
C GLY A 44 -12.62 9.49 4.57
N GLN A 45 -13.88 9.54 5.02
CA GLN A 45 -14.31 9.18 6.37
C GLN A 45 -15.64 8.39 6.24
N PRO A 46 -15.63 7.05 6.27
CA PRO A 46 -14.45 6.20 6.53
C PRO A 46 -13.44 6.24 5.38
N TYR A 47 -12.15 6.15 5.72
CA TYR A 47 -11.09 6.04 4.71
C TYR A 47 -11.28 4.78 3.87
N ARG A 48 -11.18 4.93 2.54
CA ARG A 48 -11.21 3.81 1.60
C ARG A 48 -9.99 3.83 0.66
N PRO A 49 -9.36 2.68 0.41
CA PRO A 49 -8.34 2.56 -0.62
C PRO A 49 -8.97 2.74 -2.01
N ALA A 50 -8.25 3.42 -2.89
CA ALA A 50 -8.69 3.81 -4.23
C ALA A 50 -7.65 3.46 -5.31
N GLY A 51 -6.78 2.49 -5.02
CA GLY A 51 -5.67 2.08 -5.89
C GLY A 51 -4.30 2.39 -5.30
N ILE A 52 -3.33 2.61 -6.19
CA ILE A 52 -1.95 2.93 -5.82
C ILE A 52 -1.61 4.36 -6.22
N ASN A 53 -0.66 4.97 -5.51
CA ASN A 53 -0.09 6.29 -5.78
C ASN A 53 0.83 6.25 -7.01
N SER A 54 0.27 5.89 -8.18
CA SER A 54 1.00 5.71 -9.43
C SER A 54 1.76 6.98 -9.83
N GLU A 55 1.15 8.14 -9.65
CA GLU A 55 1.76 9.43 -9.98
C GLU A 55 2.94 9.76 -9.07
N GLY A 56 2.79 9.53 -7.76
CA GLY A 56 3.89 9.66 -6.81
C GLY A 56 5.06 8.74 -7.13
N LEU A 57 4.80 7.52 -7.61
CA LEU A 57 5.84 6.57 -8.01
C LEU A 57 6.55 6.97 -9.31
N LYS A 58 5.80 7.43 -10.33
CA LYS A 58 6.39 7.94 -11.59
C LYS A 58 7.35 9.10 -11.34
N ARG A 59 6.94 10.06 -10.50
CA ARG A 59 7.78 11.22 -10.13
C ARG A 59 9.06 10.83 -9.40
N ARG A 60 9.15 9.61 -8.89
CA ARG A 60 10.30 9.05 -8.17
C ARG A 60 11.12 8.08 -9.01
N GLY A 61 10.85 8.01 -10.32
CA GLY A 61 11.63 7.19 -11.25
C GLY A 61 11.28 5.70 -11.24
N TYR A 62 10.17 5.28 -10.62
CA TYR A 62 9.71 3.90 -10.76
C TYR A 62 9.35 3.62 -12.22
N THR A 63 9.82 2.50 -12.74
CA THR A 63 9.58 2.12 -14.12
C THR A 63 8.12 1.70 -14.33
N PRO A 64 7.59 1.75 -15.56
CA PRO A 64 6.24 1.26 -15.86
C PRO A 64 6.03 -0.20 -15.42
N GLY A 65 7.04 -1.06 -15.58
CA GLY A 65 7.02 -2.46 -15.13
C GLY A 65 6.89 -2.58 -13.61
N GLN A 66 7.69 -1.81 -12.86
CA GLN A 66 7.61 -1.78 -11.40
C GLN A 66 6.25 -1.28 -10.89
N ILE A 67 5.71 -0.22 -11.49
CA ILE A 67 4.38 0.30 -11.14
C ILE A 67 3.29 -0.73 -11.44
N SER A 68 3.41 -1.45 -12.56
CA SER A 68 2.50 -2.53 -12.91
C SER A 68 2.54 -3.67 -11.88
N ALA A 69 3.72 -4.08 -11.44
CA ALA A 69 3.90 -5.08 -10.40
C ALA A 69 3.28 -4.65 -9.07
N ILE A 70 3.51 -3.40 -8.63
CA ILE A 70 2.90 -2.84 -7.42
C ILE A 70 1.36 -2.82 -7.54
N LYS A 71 0.83 -2.47 -8.71
CA LYS A 71 -0.62 -2.48 -8.98
C LYS A 71 -1.19 -3.89 -8.91
N GLU A 72 -0.44 -4.88 -9.37
CA GLU A 72 -0.82 -6.28 -9.33
C GLU A 72 -0.87 -6.81 -7.88
N ALA A 73 0.14 -6.48 -7.07
CA ALA A 73 0.12 -6.76 -5.63
C ALA A 73 -1.07 -6.10 -4.92
N TYR A 74 -1.40 -4.85 -5.27
CA TYR A 74 -2.61 -4.19 -4.75
C TYR A 74 -3.89 -4.98 -5.07
N LYS A 75 -4.04 -5.49 -6.31
CA LYS A 75 -5.21 -6.28 -6.69
C LYS A 75 -5.30 -7.58 -5.90
N MET A 76 -4.17 -8.26 -5.67
CA MET A 76 -4.11 -9.45 -4.82
C MET A 76 -4.64 -9.15 -3.42
N ILE A 77 -4.22 -8.04 -2.83
CA ILE A 77 -4.61 -7.64 -1.46
C ILE A 77 -6.07 -7.20 -1.37
N TYR A 78 -6.59 -6.44 -2.35
CA TYR A 78 -7.85 -5.71 -2.21
C TYR A 78 -8.98 -6.16 -3.15
N MET A 79 -8.66 -6.77 -4.29
CA MET A 79 -9.65 -7.00 -5.36
C MET A 79 -9.92 -8.46 -5.67
N ARG A 80 -9.04 -9.38 -5.24
CA ARG A 80 -9.15 -10.82 -5.55
C ARG A 80 -9.89 -11.65 -4.51
N HIS A 81 -10.52 -11.00 -3.52
CA HIS A 81 -11.22 -11.67 -2.42
C HIS A 81 -10.34 -12.68 -1.64
N MET A 82 -9.02 -12.51 -1.67
CA MET A 82 -8.06 -13.31 -0.93
C MET A 82 -7.99 -12.86 0.54
N SER A 83 -7.66 -13.78 1.43
CA SER A 83 -7.10 -13.44 2.74
C SER A 83 -5.76 -12.70 2.56
N ILE A 84 -5.28 -12.05 3.62
CA ILE A 84 -3.98 -11.35 3.55
C ILE A 84 -2.87 -12.37 3.38
N GLU A 85 -2.95 -13.49 4.08
CA GLU A 85 -2.00 -14.59 4.04
C GLU A 85 -1.86 -15.16 2.61
N GLU A 86 -2.98 -15.44 1.94
CA GLU A 86 -3.00 -15.89 0.55
C GLU A 86 -2.40 -14.84 -0.39
N ALA A 87 -2.78 -13.57 -0.23
CA ALA A 87 -2.24 -12.49 -1.05
C ALA A 87 -0.72 -12.35 -0.90
N LEU A 88 -0.18 -12.53 0.31
CA LEU A 88 1.27 -12.49 0.56
C LEU A 88 2.01 -13.67 -0.07
N VAL A 89 1.41 -14.86 -0.07
CA VAL A 89 1.97 -16.02 -0.80
C VAL A 89 2.00 -15.74 -2.30
N GLU A 90 0.92 -15.20 -2.86
CA GLU A 90 0.86 -14.84 -4.28
C GLU A 90 1.84 -13.74 -4.66
N ILE A 91 2.03 -12.72 -3.81
CA ILE A 91 3.05 -11.68 -4.03
C ILE A 91 4.46 -12.30 -4.04
N LYS A 92 4.78 -13.22 -3.12
CA LYS A 92 6.06 -13.94 -3.11
C LYS A 92 6.26 -14.78 -4.37
N ASN A 93 5.21 -15.46 -4.84
CA ASN A 93 5.26 -16.22 -6.09
C ASN A 93 5.46 -15.29 -7.30
N TYR A 94 4.80 -14.13 -7.30
CA TYR A 94 4.97 -13.12 -8.33
C TYR A 94 6.42 -12.60 -8.38
N GLN A 95 7.05 -12.34 -7.23
CA GLN A 95 8.48 -11.95 -7.16
C GLN A 95 9.40 -13.00 -7.78
N LYS A 96 9.18 -14.30 -7.53
CA LYS A 96 9.99 -15.39 -8.10
C LYS A 96 9.91 -15.43 -9.63
N ASN A 97 8.74 -15.15 -10.17
CA ASN A 97 8.50 -15.17 -11.62
C ASN A 97 8.96 -13.89 -12.33
N HIS A 98 9.15 -12.79 -11.58
CA HIS A 98 9.53 -11.48 -12.11
C HIS A 98 10.69 -10.87 -11.28
N PRO A 99 11.91 -11.44 -11.39
CA PRO A 99 13.04 -11.02 -10.56
C PRO A 99 13.42 -9.54 -10.75
N ASP A 100 13.15 -8.97 -11.93
CA ASP A 100 13.42 -7.58 -12.32
C ASP A 100 12.59 -6.54 -11.54
N VAL A 101 11.43 -6.94 -11.00
CA VAL A 101 10.54 -6.09 -10.20
C VAL A 101 10.36 -6.60 -8.76
N SER A 102 11.12 -7.62 -8.37
CA SER A 102 10.99 -8.26 -7.06
C SER A 102 11.14 -7.28 -5.90
N SER A 103 12.17 -6.43 -5.93
CA SER A 103 12.52 -5.51 -4.86
C SER A 103 11.45 -4.46 -4.55
N VAL A 104 10.64 -4.05 -5.54
CA VAL A 104 9.55 -3.07 -5.31
C VAL A 104 8.34 -3.68 -4.61
N LEU A 105 8.30 -5.00 -4.44
CA LEU A 105 7.24 -5.71 -3.73
C LEU A 105 7.61 -6.03 -2.27
N ASP A 106 8.90 -5.99 -1.92
CA ASP A 106 9.38 -6.25 -0.56
C ASP A 106 8.67 -5.36 0.50
N PRO A 107 8.40 -4.07 0.24
CA PRO A 107 7.74 -3.24 1.24
C PRO A 107 6.35 -3.74 1.62
N PHE A 108 5.59 -4.35 0.70
CA PHE A 108 4.34 -5.02 1.08
C PHE A 108 4.61 -6.15 2.07
N LEU A 109 5.54 -7.06 1.74
CA LEU A 109 5.83 -8.24 2.57
C LEU A 109 6.33 -7.86 3.97
N VAL A 110 7.23 -6.89 4.06
CA VAL A 110 7.76 -6.38 5.34
C VAL A 110 6.66 -5.69 6.14
N PHE A 111 5.82 -4.88 5.49
CA PHE A 111 4.77 -4.14 6.19
C PHE A 111 3.79 -5.05 6.92
N PHE A 112 3.40 -6.17 6.30
CA PHE A 112 2.44 -7.11 6.87
C PHE A 112 3.03 -8.02 7.96
N GLN A 113 4.35 -8.04 8.18
CA GLN A 113 4.95 -8.71 9.34
C GLN A 113 4.69 -7.95 10.65
N ASP A 114 4.60 -6.63 10.57
CA ASP A 114 4.45 -5.73 11.73
C ASP A 114 3.05 -5.10 11.85
N THR A 115 2.10 -5.51 11.00
CA THR A 115 0.74 -4.95 11.04
C THR A 115 0.03 -5.43 12.31
N SER A 116 -0.63 -4.51 13.02
CA SER A 116 -1.30 -4.82 14.29
C SER A 116 -2.73 -4.31 14.36
N ARG A 117 -3.11 -3.38 13.47
CA ARG A 117 -4.45 -2.78 13.41
C ARG A 117 -5.30 -3.33 12.26
N GLY A 118 -4.75 -4.26 11.48
CA GLY A 118 -5.30 -4.69 10.20
C GLY A 118 -5.32 -3.53 9.18
N ILE A 119 -5.83 -3.80 7.98
CA ILE A 119 -5.95 -2.79 6.92
C ILE A 119 -7.42 -2.49 6.60
N GLY A 120 -7.72 -1.26 6.19
CA GLY A 120 -9.05 -0.90 5.69
C GLY A 120 -9.25 -1.45 4.28
N ARG A 121 -10.32 -2.25 4.07
CA ARG A 121 -10.77 -2.76 2.76
C ARG A 121 -12.05 -2.05 2.34
#